data_AF-A0A6C0KBA7-F1
#
_entry.id   AF-A0A6C0KBA7-F1
#
_cell.length_a   1.000
_cell.length_b   1.000
_cell.length_c   1.000
_cell.angle_alpha   90.00
_cell.angle_beta   90.00
_cell.angle_gamma   90.00
#
_symmetry.space_group_name_H-M   'P 1'
#
loop_
_entity.id
_entity.type
_entity.pdbx_description
1 polymer ?
#
loop_
_entity_poly.entity_id
_entity_poly.type
_entity_poly.pdbx_seq_one_letter_code
_entity_poly.pdbx_strand_id
1 'polypeptide(L)'
;MNYFYLKILLIIIVVAFVVWYFVFNQKALFSQQHKNIKQKASDGRTYGVNSAFGAEQKLNRFVNLRAGLDRVVKYCEENAYPDFHRSSRLAQRWAKSEIGETGPTEDTVGYVVEKGREFKICLTDKDTNALEAFNSTMFVCLHELSHLMSQEFGHGEEFWENFRVVLELAIKLGVYEYRDFKKNPDNFCGTVIYSEPCRGNTSCSKQSN
;
A
#
# COMPACT_ATOMS: atom_id res chain seq x y z
N MET A 1 -63.00 4.41 11.33
CA MET A 1 -61.65 4.11 11.84
C MET A 1 -60.71 3.51 10.78
N ASN A 2 -61.09 2.50 10.01
CA ASN A 2 -60.19 1.81 9.06
C ASN A 2 -59.50 2.68 7.99
N TYR A 3 -60.17 3.72 7.47
CA TYR A 3 -59.61 4.57 6.40
C TYR A 3 -58.43 5.44 6.87
N PHE A 4 -58.46 5.88 8.13
CA PHE A 4 -57.39 6.68 8.73
C PHE A 4 -56.11 5.83 8.92
N TYR A 5 -56.25 4.61 9.44
CA TYR A 5 -55.13 3.67 9.57
C TYR A 5 -54.58 3.23 8.21
N LEU A 6 -55.44 3.05 7.20
CA LEU A 6 -55.00 2.71 5.84
C LEU A 6 -54.13 3.82 5.22
N LYS A 7 -54.49 5.10 5.43
CA LYS A 7 -53.67 6.24 4.99
C LYS A 7 -52.32 6.29 5.70
N ILE A 8 -52.30 6.08 7.02
CA ILE A 8 -51.05 6.05 7.79
C ILE A 8 -50.14 4.92 7.32
N LEU A 9 -50.70 3.72 7.11
CA LEU A 9 -49.95 2.57 6.60
C LEU A 9 -49.34 2.85 5.22
N LEU A 10 -50.10 3.48 4.32
CA LEU A 10 -49.63 3.81 2.97
C LEU A 10 -48.49 4.85 3.01
N ILE A 11 -48.59 5.85 3.89
CA ILE A 11 -47.50 6.83 4.11
C ILE A 11 -46.24 6.13 4.63
N ILE A 12 -46.36 5.20 5.59
CA ILE A 12 -45.22 4.46 6.14
C ILE A 12 -44.53 3.63 5.04
N ILE A 13 -45.30 2.96 4.18
CA ILE A 13 -44.76 2.17 3.07
C ILE A 13 -44.00 3.07 2.08
N VAL A 14 -44.55 4.23 1.74
CA VAL A 14 -43.89 5.19 0.83
C VAL A 14 -42.60 5.72 1.44
N VAL A 15 -42.61 6.11 2.71
CA VAL A 15 -41.39 6.59 3.41
C VAL A 15 -40.36 5.47 3.49
N ALA A 16 -40.75 4.25 3.85
CA ALA A 16 -39.85 3.10 3.88
C ALA A 16 -39.24 2.81 2.50
N PHE A 17 -40.03 2.92 1.43
CA PHE A 17 -39.55 2.75 0.05
C PHE A 17 -38.56 3.85 -0.35
N VAL A 18 -38.83 5.11 -0.01
CA VAL A 18 -37.92 6.23 -0.28
C VAL A 18 -36.60 6.08 0.49
N VAL A 19 -36.66 5.71 1.78
CA VAL A 19 -35.47 5.44 2.59
C VAL A 19 -34.68 4.25 2.02
N TRP A 20 -35.36 3.15 1.69
CA TRP A 20 -34.72 1.98 1.08
C TRP A 20 -34.07 2.35 -0.27
N TYR A 21 -34.77 3.06 -1.14
CA TYR A 21 -34.23 3.53 -2.42
C TYR A 21 -32.99 4.42 -2.22
N PHE A 22 -33.03 5.35 -1.26
CA PHE A 22 -31.88 6.20 -0.96
C PHE A 22 -30.69 5.40 -0.41
N VAL A 23 -30.91 4.50 0.55
CA VAL A 23 -29.87 3.63 1.12
C VAL A 23 -29.29 2.68 0.06
N PHE A 24 -30.13 2.12 -0.80
CA PHE A 24 -29.70 1.21 -1.88
C PHE A 24 -28.85 1.94 -2.92
N ASN A 25 -29.24 3.13 -3.34
CA ASN A 25 -28.46 3.94 -4.29
C ASN A 25 -27.13 4.41 -3.70
N GLN A 26 -27.09 4.76 -2.41
CA GLN A 26 -25.83 5.07 -1.74
C GLN A 26 -24.87 3.88 -1.75
N LYS A 27 -25.36 2.66 -1.48
CA LYS A 27 -24.55 1.43 -1.56
C LYS A 27 -24.05 1.13 -2.98
N ALA A 28 -24.87 1.37 -4.00
CA ALA A 28 -24.51 1.16 -5.40
C ALA A 28 -23.44 2.15 -5.89
N LEU A 29 -23.49 3.40 -5.44
CA LEU A 29 -22.47 4.41 -5.72
C LEU A 29 -21.18 4.13 -4.96
N PHE A 30 -21.28 3.71 -3.69
CA PHE A 30 -20.12 3.32 -2.88
C PHE A 30 -19.41 2.11 -3.52
N SER A 31 -20.16 1.07 -3.90
CA SER A 31 -19.71 -0.12 -4.66
C SER A 31 -18.83 0.21 -5.89
N GLN A 32 -19.14 1.29 -6.62
CA GLN A 32 -18.37 1.73 -7.80
C GLN A 32 -17.00 2.35 -7.43
N GLN A 33 -16.84 2.96 -6.25
CA GLN A 33 -15.56 3.51 -5.77
C GLN A 33 -14.57 2.43 -5.30
N HIS A 34 -14.94 1.14 -5.30
CA HIS A 34 -14.09 0.06 -4.79
C HIS A 34 -13.31 -0.71 -5.86
N LYS A 35 -13.36 -0.29 -7.13
CA LYS A 35 -12.59 -0.96 -8.18
C LYS A 35 -11.21 -0.33 -8.26
N ASN A 36 -10.18 -1.17 -8.22
CA ASN A 36 -8.79 -0.81 -8.51
C ASN A 36 -8.69 -0.45 -10.01
N ILE A 37 -9.12 0.76 -10.37
CA ILE A 37 -9.19 1.26 -11.74
C ILE A 37 -7.76 1.31 -12.26
N LYS A 38 -7.47 0.46 -13.24
CA LYS A 38 -6.18 0.40 -13.92
C LYS A 38 -6.05 1.63 -14.83
N GLN A 39 -5.08 2.48 -14.54
CA GLN A 39 -4.79 3.69 -15.31
C GLN A 39 -3.31 3.73 -15.70
N LYS A 40 -3.03 4.17 -16.93
CA LYS A 40 -1.67 4.31 -17.45
C LYS A 40 -1.04 5.61 -16.92
N ALA A 41 0.17 5.54 -16.39
CA ALA A 41 0.93 6.69 -15.91
C ALA A 41 1.95 7.19 -16.95
N SER A 42 2.67 8.25 -16.59
CA SER A 42 3.68 8.92 -17.41
C SER A 42 4.89 8.06 -17.75
N ASP A 43 5.20 7.03 -16.94
CA ASP A 43 6.26 6.06 -17.20
C ASP A 43 5.84 4.94 -18.18
N GLY A 44 4.61 5.01 -18.70
CA GLY A 44 4.06 4.03 -19.63
C GLY A 44 3.51 2.77 -18.97
N ARG A 45 3.62 2.61 -17.65
CA ARG A 45 3.08 1.48 -16.90
C ARG A 45 1.65 1.75 -16.45
N THR A 46 0.96 0.69 -16.06
CA THR A 46 -0.41 0.75 -15.55
C THR A 46 -0.43 0.49 -14.06
N TYR A 47 -1.10 1.37 -13.32
CA TYR A 47 -1.26 1.29 -11.88
C TYR A 47 -2.74 1.23 -11.51
N GLY A 48 -3.04 0.56 -10.42
CA GLY A 48 -4.39 0.48 -9.89
C GLY A 48 -4.70 1.58 -8.88
N VAL A 49 -5.72 2.40 -9.10
CA VAL A 49 -6.17 3.43 -8.15
C VAL A 49 -7.65 3.25 -7.81
N ASN A 50 -8.07 3.64 -6.61
CA ASN A 50 -9.44 3.46 -6.13
C ASN A 50 -10.42 4.55 -6.62
N SER A 51 -9.91 5.65 -7.18
CA SER A 51 -10.76 6.75 -7.68
C SER A 51 -10.12 7.46 -8.86
N ALA A 52 -10.95 7.97 -9.76
CA ALA A 52 -10.53 8.89 -10.82
C ALA A 52 -10.21 10.29 -10.25
N PHE A 53 -10.81 10.67 -9.12
CA PHE A 53 -10.52 11.94 -8.45
C PHE A 53 -9.13 11.88 -7.80
N GLY A 54 -8.27 12.85 -8.10
CA GLY A 54 -6.88 12.86 -7.63
C GLY A 54 -5.99 11.77 -8.24
N ALA A 55 -6.47 11.06 -9.28
CA ALA A 55 -5.75 9.94 -9.89
C ALA A 55 -4.36 10.35 -10.39
N GLU A 56 -4.21 11.53 -10.98
CA GLU A 56 -2.91 12.01 -11.47
C GLU A 56 -1.87 12.10 -10.35
N GLN A 57 -2.23 12.64 -9.19
CA GLN A 57 -1.31 12.75 -8.05
C GLN A 57 -0.92 11.37 -7.51
N LYS A 58 -1.89 10.44 -7.45
CA LYS A 58 -1.66 9.04 -7.05
C LYS A 58 -0.79 8.28 -8.05
N LEU A 59 -1.01 8.48 -9.36
CA LEU A 59 -0.19 7.91 -10.41
C LEU A 59 1.24 8.43 -10.34
N ASN A 60 1.43 9.75 -10.20
CA ASN A 60 2.75 10.35 -10.00
C ASN A 60 3.43 9.81 -8.74
N ARG A 61 2.67 9.59 -7.66
CA ARG A 61 3.17 8.94 -6.44
C ARG A 61 3.68 7.53 -6.74
N PHE A 62 2.91 6.71 -7.44
CA PHE A 62 3.31 5.36 -7.82
C PHE A 62 4.52 5.33 -8.76
N VAL A 63 4.60 6.25 -9.73
CA VAL A 63 5.78 6.37 -10.62
C VAL A 63 7.04 6.61 -9.79
N ASN A 64 6.99 7.55 -8.84
CA ASN A 64 8.13 7.87 -7.98
C ASN A 64 8.50 6.72 -7.02
N LEU A 65 7.50 6.04 -6.44
CA LEU A 65 7.73 4.86 -5.61
C LEU A 65 8.36 3.72 -6.42
N ARG A 66 7.81 3.41 -7.60
CA ARG A 66 8.34 2.37 -8.51
C ARG A 66 9.77 2.69 -8.91
N ALA A 67 10.07 3.93 -9.29
CA ALA A 67 11.42 4.34 -9.66
C ALA A 67 12.41 4.09 -8.51
N GLY A 68 12.04 4.41 -7.28
CA GLY A 68 12.86 4.11 -6.10
C GLY A 68 13.10 2.62 -5.90
N LEU A 69 12.04 1.80 -5.97
CA LEU A 69 12.10 0.35 -5.79
C LEU A 69 12.87 -0.34 -6.92
N ASP A 70 12.68 0.10 -8.18
CA ASP A 70 13.42 -0.39 -9.34
C ASP A 70 14.93 -0.20 -9.14
N ARG A 71 15.37 0.93 -8.53
CA ARG A 71 16.80 1.12 -8.20
C ARG A 71 17.32 0.10 -7.18
N VAL A 72 16.54 -0.20 -6.14
CA VAL A 72 16.91 -1.18 -5.12
C VAL A 72 17.02 -2.57 -5.74
N VAL A 73 15.99 -2.99 -6.49
CA VAL A 73 15.95 -4.31 -7.13
C VAL A 73 17.09 -4.47 -8.14
N LYS A 74 17.30 -3.45 -8.99
CA LYS A 74 18.38 -3.44 -9.97
C LYS A 74 19.75 -3.57 -9.30
N TYR A 75 19.99 -2.82 -8.21
CA TYR A 75 21.25 -2.94 -7.48
C TYR A 75 21.45 -4.35 -6.93
N CYS A 76 20.42 -4.94 -6.30
CA CYS A 76 20.48 -6.30 -5.78
C CYS A 76 20.82 -7.31 -6.90
N GLU A 77 20.14 -7.21 -8.04
CA GLU A 77 20.34 -8.10 -9.20
C GLU A 77 21.74 -7.97 -9.79
N GLU A 78 22.18 -6.75 -10.12
CA GLU A 78 23.47 -6.49 -10.77
C GLU A 78 24.67 -6.85 -9.89
N ASN A 79 24.53 -6.75 -8.56
CA ASN A 79 25.62 -6.99 -7.61
C ASN A 79 25.49 -8.32 -6.86
N ALA A 80 24.51 -9.15 -7.21
CA ALA A 80 24.16 -10.37 -6.47
C ALA A 80 24.05 -10.12 -4.95
N TYR A 81 23.42 -9.01 -4.55
CA TYR A 81 23.34 -8.57 -3.17
C TYR A 81 21.95 -8.86 -2.57
N PRO A 82 21.84 -9.40 -1.35
CA PRO A 82 22.95 -9.81 -0.46
C PRO A 82 23.62 -11.13 -0.87
N ASP A 83 22.93 -11.95 -1.65
CA ASP A 83 23.49 -13.10 -2.38
C ASP A 83 22.65 -13.34 -3.64
N PHE A 84 23.18 -14.18 -4.54
CA PHE A 84 22.56 -14.52 -5.81
C PHE A 84 21.14 -15.09 -5.69
N HIS A 85 20.87 -15.96 -4.72
CA HIS A 85 19.57 -16.62 -4.62
C HIS A 85 18.49 -15.65 -4.17
N ARG A 86 18.79 -14.80 -3.19
CA ARG A 86 17.86 -13.76 -2.72
C ARG A 86 17.66 -12.66 -3.75
N SER A 87 18.73 -12.18 -4.39
CA SER A 87 18.63 -11.12 -5.39
C SER A 87 17.87 -11.58 -6.64
N SER A 88 18.17 -12.77 -7.15
CA SER A 88 17.50 -13.34 -8.32
C SER A 88 16.01 -13.56 -8.06
N ARG A 89 15.65 -14.08 -6.89
CA ARG A 89 14.25 -14.25 -6.48
C ARG A 89 13.51 -12.93 -6.40
N LEU A 90 14.13 -11.91 -5.80
CA LEU A 90 13.56 -10.57 -5.72
C LEU A 90 13.30 -10.00 -7.12
N ALA A 91 14.29 -10.02 -8.00
CA ALA A 91 14.19 -9.49 -9.35
C ALA A 91 13.07 -10.18 -10.16
N GLN A 92 13.05 -11.52 -10.15
CA GLN A 92 12.02 -12.30 -10.86
C GLN A 92 10.61 -12.01 -10.35
N ARG A 93 10.43 -11.89 -9.03
CA ARG A 93 9.12 -11.61 -8.44
C ARG A 93 8.68 -10.18 -8.65
N TRP A 94 9.61 -9.23 -8.60
CA TRP A 94 9.34 -7.81 -8.84
C TRP A 94 9.01 -7.49 -10.29
N ALA A 95 9.65 -8.18 -11.24
CA ALA A 95 9.42 -7.99 -12.67
C ALA A 95 7.97 -8.27 -13.08
N LYS A 96 7.29 -9.19 -12.38
CA LYS A 96 5.87 -9.53 -12.60
C LYS A 96 4.88 -8.77 -11.69
N SER A 97 5.37 -7.91 -10.81
CA SER A 97 4.51 -7.21 -9.82
C SER A 97 3.75 -6.06 -10.44
N GLU A 98 2.42 -6.16 -10.38
CA GLU A 98 1.50 -5.05 -10.65
C GLU A 98 1.25 -4.24 -9.37
N ILE A 99 1.46 -2.92 -9.45
CA ILE A 99 1.26 -2.03 -8.30
C ILE A 99 -0.14 -1.40 -8.33
N GLY A 100 -0.79 -1.33 -7.17
CA GLY A 100 -2.01 -0.56 -7.02
C GLY A 100 -2.36 -0.25 -5.57
N GLU A 101 -3.45 0.50 -5.39
CA GLU A 101 -3.95 0.83 -4.05
C GLU A 101 -4.55 -0.39 -3.35
N THR A 102 -4.37 -0.46 -2.03
CA THR A 102 -5.20 -1.32 -1.16
C THR A 102 -6.67 -0.90 -1.29
N GLY A 103 -7.59 -1.84 -1.10
CA GLY A 103 -9.02 -1.52 -1.12
C GLY A 103 -9.38 -0.49 -0.02
N PRO A 104 -10.33 0.42 -0.25
CA PRO A 104 -10.63 1.48 0.71
C PRO A 104 -11.30 0.97 1.99
N THR A 105 -11.75 -0.30 2.02
CA THR A 105 -12.27 -0.99 3.21
C THR A 105 -11.27 -1.98 3.81
N GLU A 106 -10.08 -2.11 3.24
CA GLU A 106 -9.07 -3.04 3.73
C GLU A 106 -8.29 -2.40 4.85
N ASP A 107 -8.13 -3.09 5.98
CA ASP A 107 -7.39 -2.58 7.16
C ASP A 107 -5.86 -2.66 6.99
N THR A 108 -5.39 -3.31 5.94
CA THR A 108 -3.97 -3.44 5.63
C THR A 108 -3.43 -2.19 4.94
N VAL A 109 -2.23 -1.77 5.35
CA VAL A 109 -1.53 -0.61 4.77
C VAL A 109 -0.73 -0.96 3.52
N GLY A 110 -0.41 -2.24 3.36
CA GLY A 110 0.26 -2.81 2.22
C GLY A 110 0.24 -4.34 2.31
N TYR A 111 0.32 -5.00 1.16
CA TYR A 111 0.50 -6.45 1.09
C TYR A 111 0.93 -6.89 -0.32
N VAL A 112 1.51 -8.08 -0.38
CA VAL A 112 1.79 -8.79 -1.63
C VAL A 112 0.93 -10.04 -1.75
N VAL A 113 0.28 -10.21 -2.91
CA VAL A 113 -0.45 -11.43 -3.27
C VAL A 113 0.43 -12.33 -4.15
N GLU A 114 0.36 -13.65 -3.91
CA GLU A 114 1.02 -14.68 -4.73
C GLU A 114 2.52 -14.42 -5.02
N LYS A 115 3.26 -14.04 -3.98
CA LYS A 115 4.71 -13.77 -4.06
C LYS A 115 5.07 -12.81 -5.22
N GLY A 116 4.29 -11.74 -5.36
CA GLY A 116 4.58 -10.63 -6.26
C GLY A 116 3.70 -10.55 -7.49
N ARG A 117 2.52 -11.18 -7.52
CA ARG A 117 1.55 -10.92 -8.60
C ARG A 117 0.90 -9.55 -8.42
N GLU A 118 0.46 -9.25 -7.21
CA GLU A 118 -0.12 -7.95 -6.87
C GLU A 118 0.64 -7.34 -5.71
N PHE A 119 1.02 -6.08 -5.86
CA PHE A 119 1.72 -5.28 -4.86
C PHE A 119 0.82 -4.11 -4.48
N LYS A 120 0.13 -4.24 -3.36
CA LYS A 120 -0.93 -3.32 -2.95
C LYS A 120 -0.42 -2.41 -1.83
N ILE A 121 -0.61 -1.11 -1.98
CA ILE A 121 -0.10 -0.09 -1.03
C ILE A 121 -1.14 0.99 -0.82
N CYS A 122 -1.38 1.37 0.44
CA CYS A 122 -2.20 2.52 0.74
C CYS A 122 -1.47 3.83 0.39
N LEU A 123 -2.13 4.71 -0.37
CA LEU A 123 -1.56 6.01 -0.76
C LEU A 123 -2.21 7.20 -0.05
N THR A 124 -3.40 7.02 0.51
CA THR A 124 -4.16 8.09 1.14
C THR A 124 -4.62 7.69 2.52
N ASP A 125 -4.51 8.62 3.45
CA ASP A 125 -5.05 8.47 4.79
C ASP A 125 -6.57 8.23 4.71
N LYS A 126 -7.07 7.27 5.50
CA LYS A 126 -8.46 6.82 5.40
C LYS A 126 -9.44 7.83 5.98
N ASP A 127 -9.01 8.63 6.94
CA ASP A 127 -9.87 9.59 7.64
C ASP A 127 -9.94 10.91 6.86
N THR A 128 -8.81 11.38 6.34
CA THR A 128 -8.67 12.68 5.70
C THR A 128 -8.68 12.63 4.17
N ASN A 129 -8.48 11.46 3.56
CA ASN A 129 -8.20 11.27 2.13
C ASN A 129 -6.96 12.03 1.62
N ALA A 130 -6.13 12.58 2.51
CA ALA A 130 -4.89 13.24 2.13
C ALA A 130 -3.85 12.20 1.68
N LEU A 131 -2.96 12.57 0.77
CA LEU A 131 -1.85 11.70 0.39
C LEU A 131 -0.92 11.48 1.58
N GLU A 132 -0.54 10.22 1.78
CA GLU A 132 0.43 9.83 2.79
C GLU A 132 1.82 10.45 2.54
N ALA A 133 2.61 10.57 3.60
CA ALA A 133 3.98 11.05 3.49
C ALA A 133 4.82 10.08 2.63
N PHE A 134 5.56 10.61 1.64
CA PHE A 134 6.32 9.78 0.70
C PHE A 134 7.29 8.82 1.39
N ASN A 135 8.01 9.32 2.39
CA ASN A 135 8.99 8.52 3.11
C ASN A 135 8.33 7.36 3.88
N SER A 136 7.18 7.59 4.51
CA SER A 136 6.40 6.56 5.21
C SER A 136 5.81 5.54 4.23
N THR A 137 5.29 6.00 3.08
CA THR A 137 4.83 5.08 2.01
C THR A 137 5.98 4.22 1.49
N MET A 138 7.16 4.83 1.27
CA MET A 138 8.34 4.09 0.81
C MET A 138 8.78 3.04 1.83
N PHE A 139 8.74 3.35 3.13
CA PHE A 139 9.02 2.37 4.17
C PHE A 139 8.13 1.13 4.09
N VAL A 140 6.81 1.33 3.91
CA VAL A 140 5.85 0.22 3.70
C VAL A 140 6.15 -0.53 2.40
N CYS A 141 6.48 0.17 1.32
CA CYS A 141 6.89 -0.49 0.08
C CYS A 141 8.16 -1.36 0.26
N LEU A 142 9.15 -0.90 1.03
CA LEU A 142 10.37 -1.67 1.29
C LEU A 142 10.08 -2.92 2.16
N HIS A 143 9.12 -2.81 3.08
CA HIS A 143 8.61 -3.97 3.82
C HIS A 143 8.03 -5.01 2.87
N GLU A 144 7.13 -4.61 1.98
CA GLU A 144 6.53 -5.50 0.98
C GLU A 144 7.55 -6.06 -0.02
N LEU A 145 8.55 -5.26 -0.41
CA LEU A 145 9.66 -5.71 -1.26
C LEU A 145 10.46 -6.84 -0.58
N SER A 146 10.57 -6.81 0.75
CA SER A 146 11.29 -7.82 1.53
C SER A 146 10.54 -9.16 1.57
N HIS A 147 9.21 -9.15 1.49
CA HIS A 147 8.42 -10.37 1.26
C HIS A 147 8.70 -11.01 -0.10
N LEU A 148 9.06 -10.21 -1.11
CA LEU A 148 9.46 -10.74 -2.41
C LEU A 148 10.84 -11.39 -2.36
N MET A 149 11.78 -10.84 -1.59
CA MET A 149 13.09 -11.43 -1.38
C MET A 149 13.03 -12.75 -0.57
N SER A 150 12.08 -12.86 0.35
CA SER A 150 11.99 -13.97 1.31
C SER A 150 11.36 -15.24 0.73
N GLN A 151 11.83 -16.40 1.17
CA GLN A 151 11.28 -17.70 0.81
C GLN A 151 9.95 -17.92 1.52
N GLU A 152 10.00 -17.82 2.85
CA GLU A 152 8.89 -18.11 3.73
C GLU A 152 7.84 -17.00 3.71
N PHE A 153 6.65 -17.29 4.25
CA PHE A 153 5.60 -16.29 4.47
C PHE A 153 5.67 -15.76 5.91
N GLY A 154 5.19 -14.54 6.11
CA GLY A 154 5.19 -13.90 7.42
C GLY A 154 6.53 -13.24 7.77
N HIS A 155 6.71 -12.92 9.04
CA HIS A 155 7.79 -12.07 9.55
C HIS A 155 8.78 -12.87 10.41
N GLY A 156 9.25 -14.01 9.89
CA GLY A 156 10.30 -14.82 10.50
C GLY A 156 11.68 -14.17 10.44
N GLU A 157 12.72 -14.86 10.93
CA GLU A 157 14.10 -14.35 10.96
C GLU A 157 14.61 -13.98 9.56
N GLU A 158 14.40 -14.85 8.57
CA GLU A 158 14.75 -14.60 7.17
C GLU A 158 14.14 -13.29 6.64
N PHE A 159 12.87 -13.04 6.95
CA PHE A 159 12.19 -11.82 6.53
C PHE A 159 12.86 -10.58 7.13
N TRP A 160 13.16 -10.60 8.43
CA TRP A 160 13.75 -9.44 9.10
C TRP A 160 15.19 -9.18 8.66
N GLU A 161 15.95 -10.22 8.35
CA GLU A 161 17.26 -10.09 7.72
C GLU A 161 17.15 -9.43 6.34
N ASN A 162 16.25 -9.92 5.49
CA ASN A 162 16.01 -9.36 4.17
C ASN A 162 15.51 -7.92 4.25
N PHE A 163 14.63 -7.62 5.21
CA PHE A 163 14.11 -6.26 5.40
C PHE A 163 15.20 -5.29 5.85
N ARG A 164 16.09 -5.70 6.76
CA ARG A 164 17.26 -4.89 7.13
C ARG A 164 18.14 -4.60 5.90
N VAL A 165 18.47 -5.63 5.13
CA VAL A 165 19.30 -5.52 3.91
C VAL A 165 18.69 -4.54 2.91
N VAL A 166 17.39 -4.70 2.61
CA VAL A 166 16.65 -3.84 1.69
C VAL A 166 16.60 -2.40 2.19
N LEU A 167 16.35 -2.20 3.48
CA LEU A 167 16.23 -0.88 4.10
C LEU A 167 17.57 -0.13 4.13
N GLU A 168 18.65 -0.79 4.54
CA GLU A 168 20.01 -0.21 4.54
C GLU A 168 20.44 0.18 3.13
N LEU A 169 20.17 -0.68 2.14
CA LEU A 169 20.44 -0.38 0.74
C LEU A 169 19.61 0.80 0.23
N ALA A 170 18.32 0.85 0.55
CA ALA A 170 17.45 1.97 0.18
C ALA A 170 17.93 3.30 0.76
N ILE A 171 18.44 3.30 1.99
CA ILE A 171 19.06 4.48 2.62
C ILE A 171 20.34 4.88 1.86
N LYS A 172 21.21 3.92 1.57
CA LYS A 172 22.47 4.17 0.83
C LYS A 172 22.22 4.74 -0.56
N LEU A 173 21.17 4.28 -1.25
CA LEU A 173 20.78 4.74 -2.57
C LEU A 173 19.96 6.05 -2.55
N GLY A 174 19.67 6.62 -1.37
CA GLY A 174 18.81 7.79 -1.22
C GLY A 174 17.38 7.56 -1.72
N VAL A 175 16.89 6.32 -1.64
CA VAL A 175 15.49 5.94 -1.92
C VAL A 175 14.63 6.23 -0.69
N TYR A 176 15.20 6.09 0.50
CA TYR A 176 14.52 6.23 1.79
C TYR A 176 15.36 7.05 2.76
N GLU A 177 14.71 7.93 3.51
CA GLU A 177 15.33 8.65 4.61
C GLU A 177 15.04 7.93 5.93
N TYR A 178 16.09 7.55 6.65
CA TYR A 178 15.93 6.80 7.90
C TYR A 178 15.06 7.58 8.90
N ARG A 179 14.00 6.91 9.35
CA ARG A 179 13.14 7.34 10.45
C ARG A 179 12.99 6.21 11.46
N ASP A 180 13.18 6.54 12.73
CA ASP A 180 12.95 5.63 13.85
C ASP A 180 11.47 5.64 14.24
N PHE A 181 10.66 4.81 13.57
CA PHE A 181 9.23 4.68 13.83
C PHE A 181 8.92 4.05 15.20
N LYS A 182 9.90 3.46 15.88
CA LYS A 182 9.73 3.01 17.28
C LYS A 182 9.69 4.21 18.22
N LYS A 183 10.60 5.16 18.05
CA LYS A 183 10.65 6.38 18.88
C LYS A 183 9.63 7.42 18.46
N ASN A 184 9.37 7.54 17.16
CA ASN A 184 8.42 8.49 16.60
C ASN A 184 7.44 7.75 15.68
N PRO A 185 6.45 7.04 16.27
CA PRO A 185 5.40 6.38 15.49
C PRO A 185 4.72 7.38 14.56
N ASP A 186 4.28 6.89 13.41
CA ASP A 186 3.56 7.68 12.42
C ASP A 186 2.16 7.11 12.25
N ASN A 187 1.17 7.99 12.07
CA ASN A 187 -0.12 7.53 11.60
C ASN A 187 -0.04 7.42 10.08
N PHE A 188 -0.25 6.22 9.55
CA PHE A 188 -0.19 5.91 8.14
C PHE A 188 -1.43 5.09 7.78
N CYS A 189 -2.25 5.61 6.87
CA CYS A 189 -3.48 4.99 6.39
C CYS A 189 -4.49 4.72 7.52
N GLY A 190 -4.63 5.65 8.46
CA GLY A 190 -5.48 5.51 9.64
C GLY A 190 -5.01 4.46 10.66
N THR A 191 -3.76 3.99 10.57
CA THR A 191 -3.16 3.08 11.56
C THR A 191 -1.76 3.51 11.95
N VAL A 192 -1.37 3.20 13.19
CA VAL A 192 -0.03 3.54 13.68
C VAL A 192 0.99 2.54 13.16
N ILE A 193 1.94 3.03 12.37
CA ILE A 193 3.11 2.22 12.00
C ILE A 193 4.16 2.30 13.10
N TYR A 194 4.38 1.16 13.76
CA TYR A 194 5.44 0.94 14.73
C TYR A 194 6.15 -0.36 14.33
N SER A 195 7.34 -0.29 13.75
CA SER A 195 8.11 -1.51 13.46
C SER A 195 9.59 -1.35 13.77
N GLU A 196 10.20 -2.44 14.21
CA GLU A 196 11.61 -2.56 14.56
C GLU A 196 12.35 -3.43 13.52
N PRO A 197 12.72 -2.89 12.35
CA PRO A 197 13.55 -3.64 11.40
C PRO A 197 14.93 -4.00 11.97
N CYS A 198 15.40 -3.24 12.96
CA CYS A 198 16.77 -3.30 13.47
C CYS A 198 16.77 -3.76 14.94
N ARG A 199 16.75 -5.08 15.17
CA ARG A 199 16.99 -5.69 16.49
C ARG A 199 18.49 -5.89 16.73
N GLY A 200 19.00 -5.48 17.90
CA GLY A 200 20.40 -5.67 18.32
C GLY A 200 21.35 -4.55 17.90
N ASN A 201 22.63 -4.63 18.32
CA ASN A 201 23.70 -3.62 18.15
C ASN A 201 24.14 -3.33 16.69
N THR A 202 23.34 -3.67 15.69
CA THR A 202 23.59 -3.33 14.27
C THR A 202 22.81 -2.08 13.90
N SER A 203 23.55 -0.96 13.78
CA SER A 203 23.01 0.39 13.62
C SER A 203 22.42 0.62 12.22
N CYS A 204 21.12 0.89 12.15
CA CYS A 204 20.46 1.46 10.99
C CYS A 204 20.68 2.98 10.88
N SER A 205 21.92 3.45 11.05
CA SER A 205 22.27 4.88 10.95
C SER A 205 23.09 5.15 9.70
N LYS A 206 22.87 6.32 9.08
CA LYS A 206 23.85 6.91 8.14
C LYS A 206 25.20 6.98 8.87
N GLN A 207 26.23 6.34 8.33
CA GLN A 207 27.59 6.79 8.61
C GLN A 207 27.74 8.13 7.89
N SER A 208 27.60 9.22 8.63
CA SER A 208 28.16 10.51 8.21
C SER A 208 29.67 10.35 8.16
N ASN A 209 30.28 10.67 7.01
CA ASN A 209 31.70 11.04 7.01
C ASN A 209 31.88 12.33 7.82
#